data_AF-A0A2N3C3L5-F1
#
_entry.id   AF-A0A2N3C3L5-F1
#
_cell.length_a   1.000
_cell.length_b   1.000
_cell.length_c   1.000
_cell.angle_alpha   90.00
_cell.angle_beta   90.00
_cell.angle_gamma   90.00
#
_symmetry.space_group_name_H-M   'P 1'
#
loop_
_entity.id
_entity.type
_entity.pdbx_description
1 polymer ?
#
loop_
_entity_poly.entity_id
_entity_poly.type
_entity_poly.pdbx_seq_one_letter_code
_entity_poly.pdbx_strand_id
1 'polypeptide(L)'
;MNLKDTTGEKEAVPAKEKPRKPKKPRPKKPAAAQAAAPEPAPKKAAAAPEAPSRDYVMPDVARLAINLVHAANLGQKAARLLMQNDDSKSGANQAFHDLQRVGKTLMDVAASYMRNPAKIVEAQTALWESYLGLAGNMTRRLLGEDVPPVATPSRSDKRFRDPDWQENIVFDLMKQSYLLAGKWLTDRIRSADDVDQHTREKADFYVRQMANAVSPSNFLFTNPEILRTT
;
A
#
# COMPACT_ATOMS: atom_id res chain seq x y z
N MET A 1 44.28 40.77 4.46
CA MET A 1 44.63 42.20 4.59
C MET A 1 43.33 42.96 4.42
N ASN A 2 42.71 43.42 5.52
CA ASN A 2 41.47 44.21 5.48
C ASN A 2 41.84 45.70 5.48
N LEU A 3 41.25 46.49 4.58
CA LEU A 3 41.04 47.95 4.67
C LEU A 3 39.92 48.30 3.66
N LYS A 4 38.72 48.61 4.16
CA LYS A 4 38.08 49.95 4.17
C LYS A 4 37.45 50.38 2.84
N ASP A 5 36.12 50.59 2.86
CA ASP A 5 35.41 51.85 2.55
C ASP A 5 33.97 51.57 2.03
N THR A 6 32.95 51.86 2.87
CA THR A 6 31.99 53.00 2.80
C THR A 6 30.97 52.84 1.65
N THR A 7 29.65 52.77 1.88
CA THR A 7 28.71 53.84 2.30
C THR A 7 27.30 53.21 2.19
N GLY A 8 26.28 53.41 3.02
CA GLY A 8 26.12 54.18 4.25
C GLY A 8 24.70 53.94 4.79
N GLU A 9 24.49 54.18 6.08
CA GLU A 9 23.14 54.37 6.63
C GLU A 9 23.25 55.14 7.96
N LYS A 10 22.37 56.14 8.10
CA LYS A 10 21.89 56.80 9.33
C LYS A 10 22.72 57.94 9.92
N GLU A 11 22.33 59.15 9.53
CA GLU A 11 22.26 60.26 10.47
C GLU A 11 21.21 59.98 11.55
N ALA A 12 21.61 60.15 12.81
CA ALA A 12 20.74 60.14 13.98
C ALA A 12 20.57 61.57 14.48
N VAL A 13 19.32 61.96 14.78
CA VAL A 13 18.97 63.12 15.62
C VAL A 13 18.18 62.58 16.82
N PRO A 14 18.39 63.09 18.06
CA PRO A 14 18.18 62.32 19.29
C PRO A 14 16.82 62.51 20.00
N ALA A 15 16.47 61.44 20.72
CA ALA A 15 15.64 61.25 21.91
C ALA A 15 14.68 62.36 22.42
N LYS A 16 13.43 61.94 22.69
CA LYS A 16 12.72 62.22 23.96
C LYS A 16 11.78 61.06 24.33
N GLU A 17 12.23 60.26 25.28
CA GLU A 17 11.48 59.25 26.03
C GLU A 17 10.90 59.85 27.31
N LYS A 18 9.69 59.41 27.73
CA LYS A 18 9.15 59.37 29.12
C LYS A 18 7.66 58.95 29.10
N PRO A 19 7.08 58.39 30.19
CA PRO A 19 7.60 57.38 31.11
C PRO A 19 6.61 56.20 31.34
N ARG A 20 7.16 55.01 31.65
CA ARG A 20 6.41 53.82 32.09
C ARG A 20 5.87 53.97 33.52
N LYS A 21 4.62 53.54 33.77
CA LYS A 21 3.98 53.49 35.10
C LYS A 21 4.44 52.25 35.90
N PRO A 22 4.59 52.34 37.23
CA PRO A 22 5.21 51.31 38.07
C PRO A 22 4.26 50.17 38.49
N LYS A 23 4.80 48.95 38.56
CA LYS A 23 4.16 47.76 39.17
C LYS A 23 4.31 47.83 40.71
N LYS A 24 3.23 47.58 41.45
CA LYS A 24 3.26 47.33 42.91
C LYS A 24 3.15 45.82 43.21
N PRO A 25 3.85 45.30 44.22
CA PRO A 25 3.85 43.89 44.61
C PRO A 25 2.73 43.57 45.61
N ARG A 26 2.27 42.32 45.63
CA ARG A 26 1.36 41.80 46.67
C ARG A 26 1.83 40.43 47.21
N PRO A 27 1.48 40.09 48.46
CA PRO A 27 2.33 39.36 49.40
C PRO A 27 2.18 37.83 49.37
N LYS A 28 3.19 37.12 49.86
CA LYS A 28 3.20 35.66 50.15
C LYS A 28 2.48 35.34 51.47
N LYS A 29 1.69 34.26 51.49
CA LYS A 29 1.33 33.48 52.70
C LYS A 29 0.94 32.03 52.30
N PRO A 30 0.88 31.08 53.24
CA PRO A 30 1.88 30.04 53.47
C PRO A 30 1.50 28.65 52.92
N ALA A 31 2.45 27.73 52.91
CA ALA A 31 2.27 26.33 52.58
C ALA A 31 1.28 25.63 53.54
N ALA A 32 0.34 24.86 52.98
CA ALA A 32 -0.49 23.89 53.69
C ALA A 32 -0.46 22.56 52.90
N ALA A 33 -0.41 21.46 53.66
CA ALA A 33 -0.11 20.11 53.24
C ALA A 33 -1.19 19.45 52.35
N GLN A 34 -0.77 18.35 51.72
CA GLN A 34 -1.46 17.48 50.77
C GLN A 34 -2.85 17.00 51.20
N ALA A 35 -3.76 16.94 50.23
CA ALA A 35 -4.79 15.91 50.13
C ALA A 35 -4.79 15.40 48.67
N ALA A 36 -4.49 14.12 48.49
CA ALA A 36 -4.52 13.45 47.18
C ALA A 36 -5.97 13.41 46.66
N ALA A 37 -6.19 13.92 45.44
CA ALA A 37 -7.44 13.74 44.73
C ALA A 37 -7.51 12.31 44.16
N PRO A 38 -8.67 11.63 44.20
CA PRO A 38 -8.79 10.27 43.70
C PRO A 38 -8.59 10.23 42.18
N GLU A 39 -7.80 9.25 41.74
CA GLU A 39 -7.54 8.89 40.35
C GLU A 39 -8.87 8.64 39.61
N PRO A 40 -9.11 9.22 38.40
CA PRO A 40 -10.33 8.93 37.67
C PRO A 40 -10.30 7.48 37.19
N ALA A 41 -11.28 6.69 37.63
CA ALA A 41 -11.50 5.32 37.21
C ALA A 41 -11.47 5.18 35.67
N PRO A 42 -10.96 4.05 35.13
CA PRO A 42 -10.87 3.86 33.68
C PRO A 42 -12.27 3.91 33.08
N LYS A 43 -12.49 4.90 32.20
CA LYS A 43 -13.71 4.96 31.38
C LYS A 43 -13.76 3.67 30.56
N LYS A 44 -14.79 2.85 30.82
CA LYS A 44 -15.16 1.68 30.02
C LYS A 44 -15.11 2.09 28.55
N ALA A 45 -14.22 1.45 27.78
CA ALA A 45 -14.04 1.73 26.36
C ALA A 45 -15.40 1.68 25.68
N ALA A 46 -15.85 2.81 25.14
CA ALA A 46 -16.98 2.83 24.24
C ALA A 46 -16.60 1.92 23.06
N ALA A 47 -17.46 0.97 22.74
CA ALA A 47 -17.29 0.08 21.60
C ALA A 47 -16.93 0.93 20.37
N ALA A 48 -15.93 0.47 19.61
CA ALA A 48 -15.58 1.07 18.34
C ALA A 48 -16.85 1.27 17.50
N PRO A 49 -17.00 2.40 16.80
CA PRO A 49 -18.15 2.59 15.93
C PRO A 49 -18.16 1.44 14.92
N GLU A 50 -19.21 0.62 14.95
CA GLU A 50 -19.48 -0.33 13.88
C GLU A 50 -19.51 0.49 12.59
N ALA A 51 -18.55 0.21 11.69
CA ALA A 51 -18.63 0.72 10.33
C ALA A 51 -20.02 0.37 9.79
N PRO A 52 -20.71 1.29 9.10
CA PRO A 52 -22.05 1.02 8.60
C PRO A 52 -22.01 -0.30 7.84
N SER A 53 -22.82 -1.28 8.26
CA SER A 53 -22.97 -2.55 7.57
C SER A 53 -23.60 -2.23 6.21
N ARG A 54 -22.76 -1.91 5.22
CA ARG A 54 -23.14 -2.00 3.82
C ARG A 54 -23.32 -3.49 3.57
N ASP A 55 -24.56 -3.93 3.41
CA ASP A 55 -24.89 -5.34 3.24
C ASP A 55 -24.13 -5.90 2.02
N TYR A 56 -23.23 -6.85 2.26
CA TYR A 56 -22.58 -7.61 1.21
C TYR A 56 -23.52 -8.75 0.81
N VAL A 57 -24.00 -8.72 -0.43
CA VAL A 57 -24.85 -9.78 -0.97
C VAL A 57 -23.94 -10.78 -1.67
N MET A 58 -24.08 -12.06 -1.31
CA MET A 58 -23.35 -13.11 -2.03
C MET A 58 -23.87 -13.16 -3.49
N PRO A 59 -22.99 -13.11 -4.49
CA PRO A 59 -23.40 -13.15 -5.89
C PRO A 59 -24.25 -14.39 -6.21
N ASP A 60 -25.28 -14.23 -7.05
CA ASP A 60 -26.08 -15.35 -7.56
C ASP A 60 -25.22 -16.29 -8.42
N VAL A 61 -24.74 -17.37 -7.78
CA VAL A 61 -23.88 -18.39 -8.39
C VAL A 61 -24.59 -19.10 -9.55
N ALA A 62 -25.91 -19.26 -9.49
CA ALA A 62 -26.67 -19.91 -10.55
C ALA A 62 -26.70 -19.03 -11.81
N ARG A 63 -26.95 -17.72 -11.65
CA ARG A 63 -26.91 -16.77 -12.77
C ARG A 63 -25.50 -16.63 -13.36
N LEU A 64 -24.47 -16.65 -12.52
CA LEU A 64 -23.07 -16.71 -12.98
C LEU A 64 -22.82 -17.96 -13.83
N ALA A 65 -23.26 -19.14 -13.36
CA ALA A 65 -23.09 -20.39 -14.09
C ALA A 65 -23.79 -20.35 -15.46
N ILE A 66 -25.00 -19.82 -15.53
CA ILE A 66 -25.74 -19.65 -16.80
C ILE A 66 -24.97 -18.72 -17.76
N ASN A 67 -24.45 -17.61 -17.25
CA ASN A 67 -23.64 -16.67 -18.05
C ASN A 67 -22.33 -17.31 -18.54
N LEU A 68 -21.68 -18.14 -17.71
CA LEU A 68 -20.47 -18.88 -18.09
C LEU A 68 -20.74 -19.89 -19.20
N VAL A 69 -21.87 -20.60 -19.15
CA VAL A 69 -22.28 -21.52 -20.23
C VAL A 69 -22.52 -20.75 -21.53
N HIS A 70 -23.18 -19.60 -21.48
CA HIS A 70 -23.36 -18.73 -22.66
C HIS A 70 -22.02 -18.24 -23.22
N ALA A 71 -21.13 -17.76 -22.35
CA ALA A 71 -19.79 -17.31 -22.74
C ALA A 71 -18.97 -18.46 -23.36
N ALA A 72 -19.04 -19.67 -22.80
CA ALA A 72 -18.37 -20.84 -23.34
C ALA A 72 -18.88 -21.20 -24.74
N ASN A 73 -20.19 -21.16 -24.97
CA ASN A 73 -20.79 -21.40 -26.30
C ASN A 73 -20.33 -20.36 -27.34
N LEU A 74 -20.31 -19.08 -26.96
CA LEU A 74 -19.80 -18.01 -27.82
C LEU A 74 -18.30 -18.16 -28.10
N GLY A 75 -17.52 -18.52 -27.07
CA GLY A 75 -16.09 -18.79 -27.17
C GLY A 75 -15.77 -19.96 -28.09
N GLN A 76 -16.52 -21.06 -28.00
CA GLN A 76 -16.39 -22.20 -28.92
C GLN A 76 -16.69 -21.79 -30.36
N LYS A 77 -17.71 -20.95 -30.58
CA LYS A 77 -18.04 -20.43 -31.92
C LYS A 77 -16.92 -19.56 -32.48
N ALA A 78 -16.38 -18.65 -31.67
CA ALA A 78 -15.24 -17.81 -32.06
C ALA A 78 -13.97 -18.64 -32.33
N ALA A 79 -13.66 -19.62 -31.48
CA ALA A 79 -12.50 -20.50 -31.64
C ALA A 79 -12.57 -21.32 -32.93
N ARG A 80 -13.76 -21.86 -33.29
CA ARG A 80 -13.95 -22.57 -34.56
C ARG A 80 -13.72 -21.67 -35.77
N LEU A 81 -14.06 -20.38 -35.69
CA LEU A 81 -13.80 -19.43 -36.76
C LEU A 81 -12.31 -19.09 -36.86
N LEU A 82 -11.60 -18.96 -35.73
CA LEU A 82 -10.16 -18.69 -35.70
C LEU A 82 -9.33 -19.91 -36.13
N MET A 83 -9.74 -21.13 -35.79
CA MET A 83 -9.05 -22.37 -36.18
C MET A 83 -9.16 -22.68 -37.68
N GLN A 84 -10.13 -22.08 -38.37
CA GLN A 84 -10.21 -22.15 -39.84
C GLN A 84 -9.14 -21.29 -40.52
N ASN A 85 -8.44 -20.43 -39.77
CA ASN A 85 -7.30 -19.65 -40.26
C ASN A 85 -5.98 -20.37 -39.89
N ASP A 86 -5.06 -20.49 -40.85
CA ASP A 86 -3.74 -21.15 -40.69
C ASP A 86 -2.86 -20.51 -39.59
N ASP A 87 -3.10 -19.25 -39.24
CA ASP A 87 -2.37 -18.51 -38.19
C ASP A 87 -2.56 -19.08 -36.78
N SER A 88 -3.61 -19.87 -36.55
CA SER A 88 -3.94 -20.42 -35.21
C SER A 88 -2.86 -21.36 -34.66
N LYS A 89 -2.22 -22.16 -35.52
CA LYS A 89 -1.12 -23.06 -35.14
C LYS A 89 0.16 -22.29 -34.82
N SER A 90 0.42 -21.19 -35.53
CA SER A 90 1.55 -20.29 -35.27
C SER A 90 1.40 -19.58 -33.92
N GLY A 91 0.21 -19.07 -33.61
CA GLY A 91 -0.07 -18.40 -32.35
C GLY A 91 0.10 -19.28 -31.11
N ALA A 92 -0.32 -20.55 -31.17
CA ALA A 92 -0.14 -21.48 -30.06
C ALA A 92 1.35 -21.76 -29.76
N ASN A 93 2.16 -21.92 -30.80
CA ASN A 93 3.59 -22.16 -30.66
C ASN A 93 4.31 -20.91 -30.11
N GLN A 94 3.88 -19.72 -30.54
CA GLN A 94 4.41 -18.46 -30.03
C GLN A 94 4.09 -18.23 -28.54
N ALA A 95 2.86 -18.53 -28.11
CA ALA A 95 2.48 -18.43 -26.70
C ALA A 95 3.33 -19.37 -25.82
N PHE A 96 3.62 -20.58 -26.29
CA PHE A 96 4.50 -21.51 -25.58
C PHE A 96 5.93 -20.95 -25.46
N HIS A 97 6.48 -20.41 -26.56
CA HIS A 97 7.81 -19.79 -26.53
C HIS A 97 7.89 -18.57 -25.61
N ASP A 98 6.85 -17.75 -25.56
CA ASP A 98 6.79 -16.61 -24.65
C ASP A 98 6.72 -17.05 -23.19
N LEU A 99 5.95 -18.10 -22.87
CA LEU A 99 5.95 -18.70 -21.55
C LEU A 99 7.33 -19.24 -21.15
N GLN A 100 8.04 -19.89 -22.07
CA GLN A 100 9.41 -20.36 -21.83
C GLN A 100 10.37 -19.19 -21.56
N ARG A 101 10.23 -18.07 -22.28
CA ARG A 101 11.04 -16.86 -22.07
C ARG A 101 10.81 -16.26 -20.69
N VAL A 102 9.55 -16.12 -20.27
CA VAL A 102 9.19 -15.66 -18.93
C VAL A 102 9.82 -16.57 -17.87
N GLY A 103 9.63 -17.88 -18.01
CA GLY A 103 10.18 -18.87 -17.08
C GLY A 103 11.71 -18.77 -16.97
N LYS A 104 12.41 -18.65 -18.09
CA LYS A 104 13.87 -18.48 -18.10
C LYS A 104 14.30 -17.21 -17.37
N THR A 105 13.69 -16.06 -17.69
CA THR A 105 14.02 -14.78 -17.06
C THR A 105 13.84 -14.82 -15.54
N LEU A 106 12.76 -15.43 -15.05
CA LEU A 106 12.53 -15.58 -13.61
C LEU A 106 13.53 -16.55 -12.97
N MET A 107 13.90 -17.62 -13.66
CA MET A 107 14.91 -18.57 -13.18
C MET A 107 16.31 -17.94 -13.10
N ASP A 108 16.67 -17.06 -14.03
CA ASP A 108 17.95 -16.35 -14.01
C ASP A 108 18.05 -15.44 -12.76
N VAL A 109 16.95 -14.76 -12.39
CA VAL A 109 16.85 -14.00 -11.12
C VAL A 109 16.87 -14.93 -9.90
N ALA A 110 16.16 -16.05 -9.92
CA ALA A 110 16.17 -17.01 -8.81
C ALA A 110 17.57 -17.61 -8.58
N ALA A 111 18.29 -17.94 -9.66
CA ALA A 111 19.66 -18.43 -9.61
C ALA A 111 20.65 -17.40 -9.04
N SER A 112 20.34 -16.11 -9.20
CA SER A 112 21.08 -15.00 -8.57
C SER A 112 20.99 -15.04 -7.05
N TYR A 113 19.79 -15.25 -6.52
CA TYR A 113 19.57 -15.40 -5.08
C TYR A 113 20.20 -16.68 -4.52
N MET A 114 20.17 -17.80 -5.25
CA MET A 114 20.82 -19.05 -4.80
C MET A 114 22.35 -18.92 -4.68
N ARG A 115 22.98 -18.06 -5.50
CA ARG A 115 24.42 -17.76 -5.42
C ARG A 115 24.77 -16.88 -4.21
N ASN A 116 23.79 -16.19 -3.63
CA ASN A 116 23.98 -15.32 -2.48
C ASN A 116 22.94 -15.62 -1.39
N PRO A 117 23.19 -16.63 -0.53
CA PRO A 117 22.22 -17.03 0.51
C PRO A 117 21.91 -15.91 1.51
N ALA A 118 22.82 -14.95 1.71
CA ALA A 118 22.55 -13.79 2.56
C ALA A 118 21.42 -12.91 1.99
N LYS A 119 21.35 -12.74 0.66
CA LYS A 119 20.25 -12.02 0.00
C LYS A 119 18.91 -12.73 0.19
N ILE A 120 18.87 -14.06 0.31
CA ILE A 120 17.64 -14.82 0.61
C ILE A 120 17.16 -14.51 2.03
N VAL A 121 18.07 -14.55 3.01
CA VAL A 121 17.73 -14.23 4.40
C VAL A 121 17.25 -12.79 4.53
N GLU A 122 17.96 -11.84 3.91
CA GLU A 122 17.55 -10.43 3.88
C GLU A 122 16.17 -10.25 3.23
N ALA A 123 15.91 -10.95 2.13
CA ALA A 123 14.61 -10.95 1.47
C ALA A 123 13.49 -11.44 2.39
N GLN A 124 13.73 -12.56 3.07
CA GLN A 124 12.76 -13.13 4.01
C GLN A 124 12.51 -12.21 5.19
N THR A 125 13.56 -11.64 5.79
CA THR A 125 13.47 -10.70 6.92
C THR A 125 12.68 -9.46 6.53
N ALA A 126 12.98 -8.84 5.38
CA ALA A 126 12.26 -7.67 4.90
C ALA A 126 10.76 -7.94 4.65
N LEU A 127 10.42 -9.15 4.22
CA LEU A 127 9.03 -9.57 4.06
C LEU A 127 8.33 -9.66 5.42
N TRP A 128 8.95 -10.35 6.39
CA TRP A 128 8.43 -10.47 7.74
C TRP A 128 8.25 -9.12 8.42
N GLU A 129 9.24 -8.22 8.33
CA GLU A 129 9.15 -6.86 8.86
C GLU A 129 7.97 -6.09 8.25
N SER A 130 7.76 -6.21 6.94
CA SER A 130 6.64 -5.59 6.25
C SER A 130 5.29 -6.09 6.77
N TYR A 131 5.13 -7.41 6.95
CA TYR A 131 3.90 -8.01 7.47
C TYR A 131 3.69 -7.75 8.96
N LEU A 132 4.74 -7.74 9.78
CA LEU A 132 4.67 -7.36 11.19
C LEU A 132 4.27 -5.89 11.34
N GLY A 133 4.82 -5.01 10.50
CA GLY A 133 4.40 -3.62 10.41
C GLY A 133 2.91 -3.49 10.07
N LEU A 134 2.44 -4.27 9.09
CA LEU A 134 1.02 -4.31 8.74
C LEU A 134 0.15 -4.79 9.88
N ALA A 135 0.50 -5.91 10.52
CA ALA A 135 -0.27 -6.49 11.63
C ALA A 135 -0.34 -5.54 12.83
N GLY A 136 0.78 -4.89 13.17
CA GLY A 136 0.82 -3.87 14.23
C GLY A 136 -0.06 -2.68 13.90
N ASN A 137 -0.04 -2.22 12.65
CA ASN A 137 -0.87 -1.11 12.20
C ASN A 137 -2.38 -1.44 12.23
N MET A 138 -2.74 -2.65 11.78
CA MET A 138 -4.12 -3.14 11.86
C MET A 138 -4.62 -3.28 13.29
N THR A 139 -3.76 -3.73 14.20
CA THR A 139 -4.09 -3.82 15.64
C THR A 139 -4.37 -2.43 16.21
N ARG A 140 -3.54 -1.43 15.90
CA ARG A 140 -3.75 -0.06 16.36
C ARG A 140 -5.03 0.56 15.80
N ARG A 141 -5.32 0.34 14.50
CA ARG A 141 -6.59 0.76 13.89
C ARG A 141 -7.79 0.10 14.57
N LEU A 142 -7.71 -1.19 14.89
CA LEU A 142 -8.77 -1.91 15.60
C LEU A 142 -9.00 -1.38 17.03
N LEU A 143 -7.94 -0.89 17.68
CA LEU A 143 -8.00 -0.18 18.97
C LEU A 143 -8.55 1.26 18.86
N GLY A 144 -8.93 1.70 17.66
CA GLY A 144 -9.51 3.03 17.40
C GLY A 144 -8.48 4.14 17.19
N GLU A 145 -7.20 3.81 17.03
CA GLU A 145 -6.19 4.80 16.67
C GLU A 145 -6.28 5.15 15.17
N ASP A 146 -6.16 6.45 14.87
CA ASP A 146 -5.98 6.91 13.49
C ASP A 146 -4.50 6.77 13.11
N VAL A 147 -4.20 5.75 12.31
CA VAL A 147 -2.83 5.43 11.90
C VAL A 147 -2.78 5.36 10.37
N PRO A 148 -1.80 6.02 9.73
CA PRO A 148 -1.69 5.97 8.29
C PRO A 148 -1.40 4.53 7.81
N PRO A 149 -1.96 4.11 6.68
CA PRO A 149 -1.72 2.77 6.13
C PRO A 149 -0.23 2.52 5.83
N VAL A 150 0.23 1.28 6.01
CA VAL A 150 1.62 0.89 5.73
C VAL A 150 1.90 0.88 4.23
N ALA A 151 0.89 0.56 3.42
CA ALA A 151 0.98 0.57 1.98
C ALA A 151 -0.23 1.28 1.36
N THR A 152 0.03 2.16 0.39
CA THR A 152 -1.00 2.86 -0.39
C THR A 152 -0.85 2.56 -1.87
N PRO A 153 -1.97 2.42 -2.60
CA PRO A 153 -1.92 2.23 -4.05
C PRO A 153 -1.38 3.50 -4.72
N SER A 154 -0.79 3.36 -5.92
CA SER A 154 -0.38 4.53 -6.69
C SER A 154 -1.61 5.35 -7.09
N ARG A 155 -1.44 6.68 -7.26
CA ARG A 155 -2.56 7.56 -7.66
C ARG A 155 -3.24 7.15 -8.97
N SER A 156 -2.52 6.46 -9.85
CA SER A 156 -3.01 5.94 -11.13
C SER A 156 -3.70 4.57 -11.01
N ASP A 157 -3.56 3.87 -9.89
CA ASP A 157 -4.14 2.54 -9.70
C ASP A 157 -5.64 2.64 -9.36
N LYS A 158 -6.47 2.39 -10.38
CA LYS A 158 -7.92 2.50 -10.26
C LYS A 158 -8.58 1.32 -9.53
N ARG A 159 -7.84 0.24 -9.24
CA ARG A 159 -8.40 -1.01 -8.67
C ARG A 159 -8.90 -0.85 -7.24
N PHE A 160 -8.32 0.09 -6.50
CA PHE A 160 -8.58 0.29 -5.07
C PHE A 160 -9.29 1.63 -4.80
N ARG A 161 -10.15 2.06 -5.74
CA ARG A 161 -10.87 3.35 -5.63
C ARG A 161 -12.08 3.29 -4.72
N ASP A 162 -12.68 2.11 -4.57
CA ASP A 162 -13.82 1.95 -3.68
C ASP A 162 -13.48 2.35 -2.23
N PRO A 163 -14.34 3.11 -1.52
CA PRO A 163 -14.11 3.46 -0.13
C PRO A 163 -13.93 2.26 0.80
N ASP A 164 -14.58 1.12 0.51
CA ASP A 164 -14.50 -0.08 1.37
C ASP A 164 -13.07 -0.66 1.40
N TRP A 165 -12.25 -0.39 0.38
CA TRP A 165 -10.83 -0.74 0.40
C TRP A 165 -10.04 -0.01 1.49
N GLN A 166 -10.59 1.03 2.13
CA GLN A 166 -9.97 1.79 3.23
C GLN A 166 -10.79 1.74 4.53
N GLU A 167 -12.11 1.80 4.39
CA GLU A 167 -13.07 1.83 5.49
C GLU A 167 -13.26 0.46 6.14
N ASN A 168 -13.21 -0.63 5.37
CA ASN A 168 -13.38 -1.98 5.89
C ASN A 168 -12.03 -2.63 6.19
N ILE A 169 -11.88 -3.15 7.41
CA ILE A 169 -10.63 -3.72 7.90
C ILE A 169 -10.15 -4.94 7.10
N VAL A 170 -11.07 -5.77 6.60
CA VAL A 170 -10.76 -6.99 5.84
C VAL A 170 -10.27 -6.62 4.44
N PHE A 171 -10.99 -5.73 3.74
CA PHE A 171 -10.57 -5.27 2.42
C PHE A 171 -9.29 -4.44 2.47
N ASP A 172 -9.13 -3.59 3.49
CA ASP A 172 -7.89 -2.83 3.69
C ASP A 172 -6.69 -3.74 3.97
N LEU A 173 -6.85 -4.79 4.80
CA LEU A 173 -5.81 -5.80 5.04
C LEU A 173 -5.43 -6.53 3.75
N MET A 174 -6.41 -6.97 2.95
CA MET A 174 -6.15 -7.65 1.66
C MET A 174 -5.40 -6.75 0.69
N LYS A 175 -5.85 -5.49 0.52
CA LYS A 175 -5.19 -4.49 -0.32
C LYS A 175 -3.76 -4.25 0.13
N GLN A 176 -3.53 -3.94 1.40
CA GLN A 176 -2.19 -3.60 1.90
C GLN A 176 -1.24 -4.79 1.81
N SER A 177 -1.70 -6.00 2.13
CA SER A 177 -0.90 -7.24 1.97
C SER A 177 -0.47 -7.45 0.52
N TYR A 178 -1.39 -7.28 -0.43
CA TYR A 178 -1.10 -7.35 -1.86
C TYR A 178 -0.07 -6.31 -2.30
N LEU A 179 -0.24 -5.05 -1.89
CA LEU A 179 0.67 -3.96 -2.24
C LEU A 179 2.08 -4.19 -1.68
N LEU A 180 2.17 -4.67 -0.43
CA LEU A 180 3.46 -5.01 0.19
C LEU A 180 4.14 -6.17 -0.53
N ALA A 181 3.42 -7.24 -0.86
CA ALA A 181 3.96 -8.37 -1.60
C ALA A 181 4.47 -7.95 -3.00
N GLY A 182 3.68 -7.13 -3.71
CA GLY A 182 4.07 -6.61 -5.04
C GLY A 182 5.30 -5.71 -4.99
N LYS A 183 5.36 -4.79 -4.01
CA LYS A 183 6.54 -3.94 -3.78
C LYS A 183 7.76 -4.78 -3.42
N TRP A 184 7.61 -5.70 -2.48
CA TRP A 184 8.68 -6.59 -2.04
C TRP A 184 9.28 -7.37 -3.22
N LEU A 185 8.44 -8.00 -4.04
CA LEU A 185 8.92 -8.80 -5.18
C LEU A 185 9.65 -7.93 -6.23
N THR A 186 9.11 -6.74 -6.50
CA THR A 186 9.72 -5.73 -7.39
C THR A 186 11.10 -5.29 -6.87
N ASP A 187 11.22 -5.00 -5.58
CA ASP A 187 12.47 -4.55 -4.95
C ASP A 187 13.53 -5.67 -4.98
N ARG A 188 13.11 -6.94 -4.90
CA ARG A 188 14.02 -8.09 -5.00
C ARG A 188 14.58 -8.26 -6.40
N ILE A 189 13.74 -8.15 -7.43
CA ILE A 189 14.23 -8.20 -8.82
C ILE A 189 15.22 -7.06 -9.09
N ARG A 190 14.94 -5.85 -8.56
CA ARG A 190 15.80 -4.68 -8.75
C ARG A 190 17.14 -4.79 -8.06
N SER A 191 17.21 -5.49 -6.92
CA SER A 191 18.44 -5.73 -6.15
C SER A 191 19.24 -6.96 -6.60
N ALA A 192 18.83 -7.63 -7.68
CA ALA A 192 19.56 -8.72 -8.31
C ALA A 192 20.75 -8.19 -9.17
N ASP A 193 21.74 -7.58 -8.53
CA ASP A 193 22.87 -6.90 -9.20
C ASP A 193 23.70 -7.81 -10.12
N ASP A 194 23.69 -9.11 -9.85
CA ASP A 194 24.42 -10.16 -10.55
C ASP A 194 23.68 -10.71 -11.78
N VAL A 195 22.55 -10.09 -12.12
CA VAL A 195 21.79 -10.29 -13.37
C VAL A 195 22.03 -9.08 -14.27
N ASP A 196 22.04 -9.24 -15.58
CA ASP A 196 22.15 -8.08 -16.47
C ASP A 196 20.90 -7.19 -16.39
N GLN A 197 21.06 -5.90 -16.70
CA GLN A 197 19.97 -4.93 -16.55
C GLN A 197 18.74 -5.25 -17.40
N HIS A 198 18.94 -5.74 -18.64
CA HIS A 198 17.84 -6.07 -19.53
C HIS A 198 17.00 -7.23 -18.99
N THR A 199 17.65 -8.27 -18.45
CA THR A 199 16.97 -9.39 -17.82
C THR A 199 16.24 -8.96 -16.54
N ARG A 200 16.81 -8.08 -15.71
CA ARG A 200 16.11 -7.49 -14.55
C ARG A 200 14.86 -6.70 -14.95
N GLU A 201 14.95 -5.87 -15.98
CA GLU A 201 13.81 -5.07 -16.45
C GLU A 201 12.68 -5.95 -16.99
N LYS A 202 13.02 -7.00 -17.75
CA LYS A 202 12.05 -8.01 -18.18
C LYS A 202 11.41 -8.74 -17.00
N ALA A 203 12.21 -9.14 -16.02
CA ALA A 203 11.70 -9.79 -14.81
C ALA A 203 10.74 -8.86 -14.05
N ASP A 204 11.08 -7.57 -13.86
CA ASP A 204 10.22 -6.57 -13.21
C ASP A 204 8.89 -6.45 -13.97
N PHE A 205 8.95 -6.35 -15.30
CA PHE A 205 7.76 -6.33 -16.14
C PHE A 205 6.89 -7.58 -15.95
N TYR A 206 7.44 -8.79 -16.10
CA TYR A 206 6.67 -10.02 -16.00
C TYR A 206 6.07 -10.23 -14.62
N VAL A 207 6.83 -9.95 -13.57
CA VAL A 207 6.33 -10.03 -12.20
C VAL A 207 5.19 -9.05 -11.96
N ARG A 208 5.27 -7.82 -12.47
CA ARG A 208 4.17 -6.87 -12.36
C ARG A 208 2.92 -7.38 -13.08
N GLN A 209 3.06 -8.00 -14.25
CA GLN A 209 1.92 -8.59 -14.95
C GLN A 209 1.30 -9.74 -14.14
N MET A 210 2.12 -10.63 -13.60
CA MET A 210 1.65 -11.73 -12.75
C MET A 210 0.96 -11.21 -11.48
N ALA A 211 1.58 -10.26 -10.77
CA ALA A 211 1.01 -9.61 -9.60
C ALA A 211 -0.34 -8.95 -9.94
N ASN A 212 -0.42 -8.25 -11.07
CA ASN A 212 -1.66 -7.63 -11.52
C ASN A 212 -2.76 -8.67 -11.81
N ALA A 213 -2.42 -9.83 -12.36
CA ALA A 213 -3.37 -10.90 -12.65
C ALA A 213 -3.96 -11.53 -11.37
N VAL A 214 -3.14 -11.68 -10.33
CA VAL A 214 -3.57 -12.23 -9.03
C VAL A 214 -4.10 -11.17 -8.05
N SER A 215 -4.31 -9.93 -8.52
CA SER A 215 -4.81 -8.85 -7.67
C SER A 215 -6.19 -9.19 -7.08
N PRO A 216 -6.46 -8.90 -5.79
CA PRO A 216 -7.73 -9.21 -5.16
C PRO A 216 -8.92 -8.48 -5.80
N SER A 217 -8.71 -7.36 -6.50
CA SER A 217 -9.77 -6.68 -7.25
C SER A 217 -10.31 -7.51 -8.43
N ASN A 218 -9.58 -8.53 -8.88
CA ASN A 218 -9.95 -9.31 -10.06
C ASN A 218 -10.91 -10.46 -9.74
N PHE A 219 -11.15 -10.79 -8.47
CA PHE A 219 -12.00 -11.90 -8.08
C PHE A 219 -13.30 -11.39 -7.46
N LEU A 220 -14.41 -12.05 -7.84
CA LEU A 220 -15.76 -11.67 -7.42
C LEU A 220 -15.89 -11.59 -5.89
N PHE A 221 -15.36 -12.59 -5.18
CA PHE A 221 -15.51 -12.73 -3.73
C PHE A 221 -14.58 -11.82 -2.90
N THR A 222 -13.64 -11.14 -3.54
CA THR A 222 -12.68 -10.26 -2.86
C THR A 222 -12.78 -8.81 -3.33
N ASN A 223 -13.78 -8.50 -4.18
CA ASN A 223 -14.02 -7.15 -4.70
C ASN A 223 -15.30 -6.55 -4.08
N PRO A 224 -15.18 -5.48 -3.26
CA PRO A 224 -16.33 -4.89 -2.59
C PRO A 224 -17.33 -4.23 -3.56
N GLU A 225 -16.87 -3.72 -4.71
CA GLU A 225 -17.77 -3.12 -5.72
C GLU A 225 -18.77 -4.15 -6.27
N ILE A 226 -18.29 -5.38 -6.48
CA ILE A 226 -19.08 -6.47 -7.06
C ILE A 226 -20.06 -7.02 -6.02
N LEU A 227 -19.61 -7.22 -4.79
CA LEU A 227 -20.42 -7.75 -3.68
C LEU A 227 -21.60 -6.84 -3.28
N ARG A 228 -21.61 -5.58 -3.72
CA ARG A 228 -22.74 -4.65 -3.49
C ARG A 228 -23.71 -4.53 -4.67
N THR A 229 -23.29 -4.94 -5.87
CA THR A 229 -24.03 -4.64 -7.12
C THR A 229 -24.89 -5.80 -7.61
N THR A 230 -24.75 -7.00 -7.04
CA THR A 230 -25.50 -8.22 -7.44
C THR A 230 -26.33 -8.72 -6.28
#